data_AF-A0A1Q7FQ07-F1
#
_entry.id   AF-A0A1Q7FQ07-F1
#
_cell.length_a   1.000
_cell.length_b   1.000
_cell.length_c   1.000
_cell.angle_alpha   90.00
_cell.angle_beta   90.00
_cell.angle_gamma   90.00
#
_symmetry.space_group_name_H-M   'P 1'
#
loop_
_entity.id
_entity.type
_entity.pdbx_description
1 polymer ?
#
loop_
_entity_poly.entity_id
_entity_poly.type
_entity_poly.pdbx_seq_one_letter_code
_entity_poly.pdbx_strand_id
1 'polypeptide(L)'
;MKLREQALLKVEPQVFVPTSSHPAIQRFPWKTSIVTTVFWVGEQAGGNNPVPNFRSSWDANWTGSYGGFDNPDSSARRNYIPVAFIPHQNPFYCALPYNDVTHGQFKPEAPLVIPWFKQAYTGPGQSVCQHHWIAIRKGNRTCYAQWEDCGPFRTDHFQYVFQNERPKPNLNRGAGLDVSPAVRDYLGLGPTDVTDWQFVEVRDVPPGPWRSYGENNHFVIARRQTEQRLAERSFGASKK
;
A
#
# COMPACT_ATOMS: atom_id res chain seq x y z
N MET A 1 7.78 52.95 27.23
CA MET A 1 8.35 51.77 26.56
C MET A 1 8.50 50.59 27.53
N LYS A 2 7.43 50.19 28.25
CA LYS A 2 7.49 49.06 29.22
C LYS A 2 6.15 48.30 29.40
N LEU A 3 5.19 48.52 28.49
CA LEU A 3 3.86 47.88 28.55
C LEU A 3 3.53 47.01 27.33
N ARG A 4 4.33 47.06 26.25
CA ARG A 4 4.18 46.19 25.07
C ARG A 4 5.01 44.90 25.14
N GLU A 5 6.07 44.86 25.94
CA GLU A 5 6.94 43.68 26.06
C GLU A 5 6.42 42.62 27.04
N GLN A 6 5.53 42.98 27.97
CA GLN A 6 4.96 42.01 28.92
C GLN A 6 3.77 41.20 28.38
N ALA A 7 3.22 41.58 27.22
CA ALA A 7 2.13 40.83 26.58
C ALA A 7 2.62 39.67 25.69
N LEU A 8 3.92 39.63 25.35
CA LEU A 8 4.52 38.64 24.45
C LEU A 8 5.14 37.43 25.17
N LEU A 9 5.12 37.39 26.51
CA LEU A 9 5.73 36.34 27.33
C LEU A 9 4.74 35.38 28.01
N LYS A 10 3.45 35.42 27.63
CA LYS A 10 2.40 34.50 28.15
C LYS A 10 1.52 33.91 27.05
N VAL A 11 2.13 33.51 25.93
CA VAL A 11 1.44 32.67 24.95
C VAL A 11 2.17 31.34 24.90
N GLU A 12 1.81 30.43 25.81
CA GLU A 12 2.16 29.03 25.66
C GLU A 12 1.52 28.52 24.35
N PRO A 13 2.27 27.81 23.49
CA PRO A 13 1.69 27.22 22.30
C PRO A 13 0.67 26.18 22.76
N GLN A 14 -0.62 26.45 22.55
CA GLN A 14 -1.63 25.42 22.70
C GLN A 14 -1.39 24.37 21.61
N VAL A 15 -0.72 23.29 21.99
CA VAL A 15 -0.63 22.07 21.20
C VAL A 15 -2.05 21.54 21.12
N PHE A 16 -2.68 21.71 19.95
CA PHE A 16 -3.95 21.06 19.63
C PHE A 16 -3.68 19.56 19.56
N VAL A 17 -3.86 18.87 20.70
CA VAL A 17 -3.95 17.42 20.72
C VAL A 17 -5.32 17.12 20.13
N PRO A 18 -5.44 16.40 18.99
CA PRO A 18 -6.73 16.03 18.47
C PRO A 18 -7.38 15.06 19.46
N THR A 19 -8.29 15.56 20.30
CA THR A 19 -9.14 14.75 21.17
C THR A 19 -10.27 14.15 20.34
N SER A 20 -9.95 13.35 19.32
CA SER A 20 -10.91 12.41 18.76
C SER A 20 -10.61 11.03 19.34
N SER A 21 -10.86 10.88 20.64
CA SER A 21 -10.97 9.58 21.30
C SER A 21 -12.33 8.94 20.96
N HIS A 22 -12.58 8.74 19.68
CA HIS A 22 -13.40 7.60 19.30
C HIS A 22 -12.40 6.45 19.16
N PRO A 23 -12.51 5.36 19.94
CA PRO A 23 -11.83 4.14 19.54
C PRO A 23 -12.40 3.85 18.15
N ALA A 24 -11.59 4.05 17.11
CA ALA A 24 -11.92 3.53 15.81
C ALA A 24 -12.22 2.06 16.08
N ILE A 25 -13.48 1.64 15.88
CA ILE A 25 -13.80 0.22 15.82
C ILE A 25 -12.79 -0.30 14.80
N GLN A 26 -11.82 -1.08 15.27
CA GLN A 26 -10.73 -1.55 14.42
C GLN A 26 -11.41 -2.50 13.44
N ARG A 27 -11.83 -1.95 12.29
CA ARG A 27 -12.70 -2.63 11.31
C ARG A 27 -12.04 -3.91 10.84
N PHE A 28 -10.71 -3.96 10.91
CA PHE A 28 -9.88 -5.11 10.62
C PHE A 28 -8.85 -5.30 11.75
N PRO A 29 -8.75 -6.49 12.36
CA PRO A 29 -7.78 -6.75 13.41
C PRO A 29 -6.35 -6.85 12.83
N TRP A 30 -5.35 -6.51 13.65
CA TRP A 30 -3.95 -6.72 13.28
C TRP A 30 -3.61 -8.20 13.17
N LYS A 31 -2.96 -8.56 12.07
CA LYS A 31 -2.24 -9.81 11.84
C LYS A 31 -0.84 -9.64 12.41
N THR A 32 -0.56 -10.26 13.55
CA THR A 32 0.69 -10.02 14.28
C THR A 32 1.77 -11.05 13.97
N SER A 33 3.04 -10.67 14.13
CA SER A 33 4.19 -11.57 14.00
C SER A 33 4.17 -12.38 12.69
N ILE A 34 3.98 -11.71 11.57
CA ILE A 34 3.91 -12.29 10.23
C ILE A 34 5.30 -12.24 9.59
N VAL A 35 5.80 -13.41 9.20
CA VAL A 35 7.03 -13.49 8.39
C VAL A 35 6.78 -12.73 7.10
N THR A 36 7.64 -11.74 6.87
CA THR A 36 7.53 -10.76 5.79
C THR A 36 8.80 -10.84 4.94
N THR A 37 8.62 -11.00 3.63
CA THR A 37 9.69 -11.08 2.65
C THR A 37 9.63 -9.90 1.68
N VAL A 38 10.73 -9.66 0.97
CA VAL A 38 10.84 -8.58 0.00
C VAL A 38 10.75 -9.18 -1.40
N PHE A 39 9.91 -8.60 -2.24
CA PHE A 39 9.76 -8.91 -3.65
C PHE A 39 9.70 -7.61 -4.44
N TRP A 40 9.93 -7.67 -5.75
CA TRP A 40 9.88 -6.46 -6.56
C TRP A 40 9.37 -6.69 -7.98
N VAL A 41 8.80 -5.63 -8.56
CA VAL A 41 8.37 -5.60 -9.96
C VAL A 41 9.57 -5.81 -10.87
N GLY A 42 9.44 -6.73 -11.81
CA GLY A 42 10.49 -7.07 -12.76
C GLY A 42 11.53 -8.06 -12.24
N GLU A 43 11.34 -8.64 -11.06
CA GLU A 43 12.20 -9.72 -10.54
C GLU A 43 12.22 -10.92 -11.51
N GLN A 44 13.42 -11.42 -11.82
CA GLN A 44 13.59 -12.66 -12.56
C GLN A 44 13.31 -13.87 -11.65
N ALA A 45 12.83 -14.97 -12.23
CA ALA A 45 12.78 -16.23 -11.50
C ALA A 45 14.20 -16.66 -11.09
N GLY A 46 14.36 -17.13 -9.86
CA GLY A 46 15.64 -17.59 -9.32
C GLY A 46 15.58 -17.87 -7.83
N GLY A 47 16.49 -18.72 -7.34
CA GLY A 47 16.60 -19.06 -5.91
C GLY A 47 15.27 -19.52 -5.30
N ASN A 48 14.77 -18.75 -4.33
CA ASN A 48 13.52 -19.01 -3.62
C ASN A 48 12.27 -18.43 -4.31
N ASN A 49 12.43 -17.70 -5.43
CA ASN A 49 11.32 -17.20 -6.23
C ASN A 49 11.17 -18.02 -7.54
N PRO A 50 10.23 -18.98 -7.59
CA PRO A 50 10.05 -19.82 -8.77
C PRO A 50 9.37 -19.11 -9.94
N VAL A 51 8.75 -17.94 -9.73
CA VAL A 51 7.94 -17.24 -10.75
C VAL A 51 8.46 -15.81 -10.92
N PRO A 52 8.73 -15.34 -12.15
CA PRO A 52 9.19 -13.97 -12.33
C PRO A 52 8.06 -12.97 -12.08
N ASN A 53 8.37 -11.83 -11.47
CA ASN A 53 7.41 -10.77 -11.17
C ASN A 53 7.29 -9.77 -12.34
N PHE A 54 7.33 -10.27 -13.58
CA PHE A 54 7.04 -9.47 -14.78
C PHE A 54 5.54 -9.16 -14.92
N ARG A 55 4.72 -9.96 -14.23
CA ARG A 55 3.27 -9.89 -14.17
C ARG A 55 2.87 -9.97 -12.71
N SER A 56 1.79 -9.31 -12.34
CA SER A 56 1.09 -9.58 -11.09
C SER A 56 -0.13 -10.46 -11.36
N SER A 57 -0.83 -10.78 -10.28
CA SER A 57 -2.12 -11.46 -10.29
C SER A 57 -3.22 -10.71 -11.05
N TRP A 58 -3.05 -9.41 -11.26
CA TRP A 58 -4.04 -8.53 -11.90
C TRP A 58 -3.47 -7.68 -13.05
N ASP A 59 -2.15 -7.66 -13.24
CA ASP A 59 -1.48 -6.93 -14.31
C ASP A 59 -0.56 -7.85 -15.13
N ALA A 60 -0.97 -8.17 -16.36
CA ALA A 60 -0.23 -9.04 -17.26
C ALA A 60 1.05 -8.41 -17.84
N ASN A 61 1.26 -7.10 -17.65
CA ASN A 61 2.44 -6.35 -18.09
C ASN A 61 3.00 -5.49 -16.95
N TRP A 62 3.06 -6.06 -15.75
CA TRP A 62 3.31 -5.29 -14.52
C TRP A 62 4.61 -4.47 -14.54
N THR A 63 5.70 -5.00 -15.10
CA THR A 63 6.94 -4.22 -15.28
C THR A 63 6.73 -2.99 -16.16
N GLY A 64 6.02 -3.13 -17.27
CA GLY A 64 5.72 -2.01 -18.18
C GLY A 64 4.78 -1.00 -17.53
N SER A 65 3.74 -1.46 -16.85
CA SER A 65 2.78 -0.62 -16.13
C SER A 65 3.41 0.12 -14.97
N TYR A 66 4.38 -0.47 -14.26
CA TYR A 66 5.16 0.21 -13.22
C TYR A 66 6.13 1.25 -13.81
N GLY A 67 6.53 1.09 -15.08
CA GLY A 67 7.45 1.97 -15.79
C GLY A 67 8.89 1.45 -15.86
N GLY A 68 9.17 0.26 -15.34
CA GLY A 68 10.50 -0.36 -15.40
C GLY A 68 10.78 -1.39 -14.30
N PHE A 69 12.04 -1.80 -14.20
CA PHE A 69 12.53 -2.70 -13.15
C PHE A 69 12.63 -1.96 -11.80
N ASP A 70 11.90 -2.42 -10.78
CA ASP A 70 11.94 -1.82 -9.45
C ASP A 70 13.17 -2.29 -8.67
N ASN A 71 14.34 -1.73 -9.02
CA ASN A 71 15.63 -2.20 -8.52
C ASN A 71 15.68 -2.26 -6.98
N PRO A 72 15.87 -3.44 -6.38
CA PRO A 72 15.88 -3.61 -4.93
C PRO A 72 17.18 -3.14 -4.28
N ASP A 73 18.25 -2.83 -5.02
CA ASP A 73 19.50 -2.33 -4.42
C ASP A 73 19.27 -0.93 -3.80
N SER A 74 19.50 -0.81 -2.50
CA SER A 74 19.34 0.46 -1.77
C SER A 74 20.21 1.59 -2.34
N SER A 75 21.35 1.30 -2.97
CA SER A 75 22.21 2.30 -3.61
C SER A 75 21.62 2.84 -4.92
N ALA A 76 20.72 2.09 -5.55
CA ALA A 76 20.01 2.46 -6.77
C ALA A 76 18.64 3.10 -6.49
N ARG A 77 18.41 3.55 -5.25
CA ARG A 77 17.12 4.14 -4.81
C ARG A 77 17.31 5.51 -4.18
N ARG A 78 16.36 6.41 -4.43
CA ARG A 78 16.27 7.73 -3.80
C ARG A 78 14.81 8.04 -3.51
N ASN A 79 14.51 8.54 -2.31
CA ASN A 79 13.13 8.82 -1.90
C ASN A 79 12.18 7.62 -2.11
N TYR A 80 12.68 6.41 -1.84
CA TYR A 80 11.95 5.15 -1.95
C TYR A 80 11.56 4.70 -3.37
N ILE A 81 12.06 5.35 -4.42
CA ILE A 81 11.89 4.94 -5.82
C ILE A 81 13.22 4.59 -6.50
N PRO A 82 13.22 3.82 -7.60
CA PRO A 82 14.41 3.64 -8.44
C PRO A 82 14.96 4.98 -8.93
N VAL A 83 16.29 5.13 -8.96
CA VAL A 83 16.92 6.37 -9.47
C VAL A 83 16.75 6.56 -10.98
N ALA A 84 16.49 5.48 -11.71
CA ALA A 84 16.47 5.47 -13.17
C ALA A 84 15.19 6.07 -13.77
N PHE A 85 14.07 6.12 -13.04
CA PHE A 85 12.79 6.61 -13.53
C PHE A 85 11.83 6.97 -12.40
N ILE A 86 10.78 7.74 -12.73
CA ILE A 86 9.64 7.96 -11.83
C ILE A 86 8.62 6.86 -12.11
N PRO A 87 8.22 6.06 -11.12
CA PRO A 87 7.31 4.95 -11.35
C PRO A 87 5.90 5.43 -11.70
N HIS A 88 5.28 4.75 -12.67
CA HIS A 88 3.90 4.99 -13.11
C HIS A 88 2.87 4.30 -12.22
N GLN A 89 3.28 3.36 -11.37
CA GLN A 89 2.45 2.80 -10.30
C GLN A 89 3.05 3.13 -8.93
N ASN A 90 2.27 2.94 -7.86
CA ASN A 90 2.71 3.25 -6.50
C ASN A 90 3.92 2.37 -6.11
N PRO A 91 5.08 2.94 -5.74
CA PRO A 91 6.25 2.18 -5.30
C PRO A 91 6.03 1.46 -3.96
N PHE A 92 5.03 1.87 -3.17
CA PHE A 92 4.65 1.18 -1.94
C PHE A 92 3.54 0.17 -2.22
N TYR A 93 3.96 -1.04 -2.62
CA TYR A 93 3.07 -2.16 -2.88
C TYR A 93 3.41 -3.39 -2.02
N CYS A 94 2.45 -4.31 -1.92
CA CYS A 94 2.56 -5.58 -1.23
C CYS A 94 1.81 -6.71 -1.96
N ALA A 95 2.09 -7.94 -1.55
CA ALA A 95 1.31 -9.13 -1.91
C ALA A 95 0.77 -9.85 -0.66
N LEU A 96 -0.49 -10.28 -0.75
CA LEU A 96 -1.15 -11.16 0.22
C LEU A 96 -1.62 -12.44 -0.49
N PRO A 97 -1.67 -13.61 0.19
CA PRO A 97 -1.76 -14.91 -0.49
C PRO A 97 -3.20 -15.26 -0.91
N TYR A 98 -3.88 -14.35 -1.60
CA TYR A 98 -5.25 -14.53 -2.06
C TYR A 98 -5.55 -13.72 -3.34
N ASN A 99 -5.95 -14.40 -4.40
CA ASN A 99 -6.53 -13.78 -5.59
C ASN A 99 -8.05 -14.03 -5.55
N ASP A 100 -8.85 -12.98 -5.67
CA ASP A 100 -10.32 -13.03 -5.69
C ASP A 100 -10.90 -13.37 -7.06
N VAL A 101 -10.08 -13.33 -8.11
CA VAL A 101 -10.47 -13.60 -9.50
C VAL A 101 -9.72 -14.81 -10.05
N THR A 102 -10.40 -15.63 -10.83
CA THR A 102 -9.79 -16.71 -11.63
C THR A 102 -10.57 -16.88 -12.92
N HIS A 103 -9.87 -17.09 -14.04
CA HIS A 103 -10.50 -17.29 -15.36
C HIS A 103 -11.54 -16.21 -15.73
N GLY A 104 -11.27 -14.94 -15.37
CA GLY A 104 -12.16 -13.81 -15.66
C GLY A 104 -13.44 -13.77 -14.81
N GLN A 105 -13.54 -14.56 -13.75
CA GLN A 105 -14.67 -14.58 -12.83
C GLN A 105 -14.22 -14.48 -11.38
N PHE A 106 -15.08 -13.99 -10.49
CA PHE A 106 -14.81 -14.06 -9.06
C PHE A 106 -14.80 -15.50 -8.57
N LYS A 107 -13.92 -15.81 -7.62
CA LYS A 107 -13.96 -17.08 -6.91
C LYS A 107 -15.24 -17.16 -6.05
N PRO A 108 -15.83 -18.36 -5.85
CA PRO A 108 -17.11 -18.50 -5.15
C PRO A 108 -17.12 -17.92 -3.73
N GLU A 109 -16.00 -17.97 -3.03
CA GLU A 109 -15.86 -17.45 -1.67
C GLU A 109 -15.69 -15.93 -1.61
N ALA A 110 -15.23 -15.27 -2.68
CA ALA A 110 -14.94 -13.84 -2.70
C ALA A 110 -16.12 -12.97 -2.20
N PRO A 111 -17.37 -13.12 -2.69
CA PRO A 111 -18.51 -12.35 -2.19
C PRO A 111 -18.91 -12.67 -0.75
N LEU A 112 -18.42 -13.76 -0.18
CA LEU A 112 -18.74 -14.21 1.18
C LEU A 112 -17.71 -13.70 2.21
N VAL A 113 -16.44 -13.62 1.82
CA VAL A 113 -15.34 -13.37 2.76
C VAL A 113 -14.73 -11.99 2.65
N ILE A 114 -14.85 -11.30 1.50
CA ILE A 114 -14.25 -9.99 1.28
C ILE A 114 -15.17 -8.91 1.87
N PRO A 115 -14.75 -8.19 2.94
CA PRO A 115 -15.67 -7.33 3.70
C PRO A 115 -16.23 -6.14 2.93
N TRP A 116 -15.57 -5.73 1.85
CA TRP A 116 -15.94 -4.60 0.99
C TRP A 116 -16.44 -5.04 -0.39
N PHE A 117 -16.68 -6.33 -0.62
CA PHE A 117 -17.02 -6.87 -1.94
C PHE A 117 -18.14 -6.08 -2.62
N LYS A 118 -19.27 -5.89 -1.91
CA LYS A 118 -20.45 -5.21 -2.45
C LYS A 118 -20.19 -3.75 -2.80
N GLN A 119 -19.31 -3.08 -2.06
CA GLN A 119 -18.97 -1.67 -2.25
C GLN A 119 -17.97 -1.48 -3.39
N ALA A 120 -17.06 -2.43 -3.59
CA ALA A 120 -16.00 -2.37 -4.59
C ALA A 120 -16.38 -3.03 -5.92
N TYR A 121 -17.44 -3.83 -5.97
CA TYR A 121 -17.87 -4.53 -7.19
C TYR A 121 -18.24 -3.55 -8.32
N THR A 122 -17.50 -3.64 -9.42
CA THR A 122 -17.74 -2.84 -10.64
C THR A 122 -18.09 -3.70 -11.86
N GLY A 123 -17.79 -5.01 -11.83
CA GLY A 123 -18.12 -5.95 -12.90
C GLY A 123 -17.45 -7.31 -12.70
N PRO A 124 -17.87 -8.34 -13.46
CA PRO A 124 -17.28 -9.67 -13.37
C PRO A 124 -15.80 -9.64 -13.76
N GLY A 125 -14.97 -10.35 -13.00
CA GLY A 125 -13.55 -10.48 -13.28
C GLY A 125 -12.69 -9.24 -12.98
N GLN A 126 -13.28 -8.17 -12.45
CA GLN A 126 -12.55 -7.00 -11.97
C GLN A 126 -12.26 -7.18 -10.48
N SER A 127 -10.98 -7.35 -10.10
CA SER A 127 -10.63 -7.61 -8.71
C SER A 127 -11.16 -6.53 -7.78
N VAL A 128 -11.73 -6.95 -6.66
CA VAL A 128 -12.08 -6.09 -5.52
C VAL A 128 -10.97 -6.06 -4.47
N CYS A 129 -9.90 -6.84 -4.65
CA CYS A 129 -8.72 -6.84 -3.77
C CYS A 129 -7.66 -5.84 -4.23
N GLN A 130 -7.45 -5.74 -5.55
CA GLN A 130 -6.46 -4.84 -6.14
C GLN A 130 -6.67 -3.40 -5.66
N HIS A 131 -5.57 -2.67 -5.41
CA HIS A 131 -5.54 -1.27 -4.95
C HIS A 131 -6.02 -1.00 -3.52
N HIS A 132 -6.44 -2.04 -2.77
CA HIS A 132 -6.70 -1.89 -1.34
C HIS A 132 -5.42 -1.62 -0.55
N TRP A 133 -5.56 -0.95 0.59
CA TRP A 133 -4.42 -0.56 1.41
C TRP A 133 -4.27 -1.44 2.64
N ILE A 134 -3.02 -1.69 3.01
CA ILE A 134 -2.67 -2.21 4.33
C ILE A 134 -1.75 -1.25 5.07
N ALA A 135 -1.88 -1.21 6.38
CA ALA A 135 -0.85 -0.67 7.27
C ALA A 135 0.07 -1.83 7.68
N ILE A 136 1.37 -1.58 7.70
CA ILE A 136 2.42 -2.55 8.04
C ILE A 136 3.29 -1.90 9.12
N ARG A 137 3.45 -2.55 10.28
CA ARG A 137 4.26 -2.00 11.37
C ARG A 137 5.46 -2.87 11.71
N LYS A 138 6.57 -2.20 12.02
CA LYS A 138 7.79 -2.77 12.57
C LYS A 138 8.29 -1.87 13.70
N GLY A 139 8.27 -2.39 14.93
CA GLY A 139 8.60 -1.59 16.12
C GLY A 139 7.68 -0.37 16.23
N ASN A 140 8.27 0.83 16.24
CA ASN A 140 7.56 2.11 16.33
C ASN A 140 7.25 2.76 14.97
N ARG A 141 7.54 2.08 13.84
CA ARG A 141 7.32 2.61 12.49
C ARG A 141 6.14 1.90 11.82
N THR A 142 5.33 2.68 11.11
CA THR A 142 4.19 2.18 10.32
C THR A 142 4.31 2.69 8.89
N CYS A 143 4.26 1.76 7.94
CA CYS A 143 4.22 2.01 6.50
C CYS A 143 2.85 1.65 5.95
N TYR A 144 2.47 2.24 4.83
CA TYR A 144 1.22 1.94 4.15
C TYR A 144 1.53 1.52 2.71
N ALA A 145 0.90 0.44 2.26
CA ALA A 145 1.16 -0.14 0.94
C ALA A 145 -0.15 -0.54 0.24
N GLN A 146 -0.17 -0.46 -1.08
CA GLN A 146 -1.25 -0.95 -1.92
C GLN A 146 -1.07 -2.44 -2.22
N TRP A 147 -2.16 -3.18 -2.19
CA TRP A 147 -2.20 -4.59 -2.55
C TRP A 147 -2.24 -4.71 -4.08
N GLU A 148 -1.12 -5.13 -4.67
CA GLU A 148 -0.93 -5.13 -6.14
C GLU A 148 -0.57 -6.51 -6.71
N ASP A 149 -0.33 -7.51 -5.85
CA ASP A 149 -0.10 -8.88 -6.28
C ASP A 149 -0.57 -9.93 -5.25
N CYS A 150 -0.54 -11.21 -5.61
CA CYS A 150 -0.85 -12.32 -4.71
C CYS A 150 0.37 -13.20 -4.44
N GLY A 151 0.60 -13.45 -3.16
CA GLY A 151 1.74 -14.19 -2.63
C GLY A 151 1.82 -13.96 -1.12
N PRO A 152 2.67 -14.68 -0.38
CA PRO A 152 3.74 -15.56 -0.88
C PRO A 152 3.24 -16.97 -1.24
N PHE A 153 3.80 -17.57 -2.30
CA PHE A 153 3.68 -18.99 -2.74
C PHE A 153 2.28 -19.55 -3.06
N ARG A 154 1.20 -18.83 -2.77
CA ARG A 154 -0.18 -19.28 -3.02
C ARG A 154 -1.11 -18.09 -3.16
N THR A 155 -2.27 -18.35 -3.75
CA THR A 155 -3.27 -17.31 -4.09
C THR A 155 -4.68 -17.71 -3.65
N ASP A 156 -4.81 -18.65 -2.73
CA ASP A 156 -6.07 -19.29 -2.31
C ASP A 156 -6.35 -19.17 -0.80
N HIS A 157 -5.53 -18.44 -0.03
CA HIS A 157 -5.54 -18.51 1.44
C HIS A 157 -6.41 -17.43 2.10
N PHE A 158 -7.69 -17.38 1.73
CA PHE A 158 -8.63 -16.40 2.27
C PHE A 158 -8.84 -16.52 3.78
N GLN A 159 -8.69 -17.71 4.36
CA GLN A 159 -8.83 -17.93 5.81
C GLN A 159 -7.76 -17.16 6.59
N TYR A 160 -6.55 -17.05 6.04
CA TYR A 160 -5.51 -16.21 6.61
C TYR A 160 -5.76 -14.74 6.27
N VAL A 161 -6.11 -14.40 5.03
CA VAL A 161 -6.23 -12.99 4.63
C VAL A 161 -7.40 -12.29 5.32
N PHE A 162 -8.58 -12.93 5.37
CA PHE A 162 -9.83 -12.32 5.86
C PHE A 162 -10.37 -12.91 7.16
N GLN A 163 -9.88 -14.06 7.62
CA GLN A 163 -10.35 -14.70 8.86
C GLN A 163 -9.24 -14.76 9.90
N ASN A 164 -9.14 -15.83 10.72
CA ASN A 164 -8.22 -15.87 11.87
C ASN A 164 -7.06 -16.88 11.72
N GLU A 165 -6.90 -17.52 10.56
CA GLU A 165 -5.78 -18.45 10.35
C GLU A 165 -4.43 -17.73 10.34
N ARG A 166 -3.36 -18.51 10.51
CA ARG A 166 -1.96 -18.10 10.33
C ARG A 166 -1.49 -18.46 8.90
N PRO A 167 -0.45 -17.80 8.36
CA PRO A 167 0.17 -18.24 7.12
C PRO A 167 0.57 -19.72 7.19
N LYS A 168 0.36 -20.45 6.08
CA LYS A 168 0.80 -21.85 6.00
C LYS A 168 2.33 -21.93 5.86
N PRO A 169 2.97 -23.02 6.29
CA PRO A 169 4.37 -23.28 6.00
C PRO A 169 4.67 -23.16 4.50
N ASN A 170 5.81 -22.54 4.18
CA ASN A 170 6.34 -22.38 2.82
C ASN A 170 7.87 -22.26 2.86
N LEU A 171 8.52 -22.18 1.70
CA LEU A 171 9.99 -22.12 1.57
C LEU A 171 10.60 -20.91 2.30
N ASN A 172 9.84 -19.84 2.49
CA ASN A 172 10.23 -18.66 3.26
C ASN A 172 9.72 -18.72 4.72
N ARG A 173 9.74 -19.90 5.35
CA ARG A 173 9.45 -20.10 6.78
C ARG A 173 8.04 -19.64 7.20
N GLY A 174 7.06 -19.81 6.31
CA GLY A 174 5.67 -19.39 6.58
C GLY A 174 5.46 -17.90 6.36
N ALA A 175 6.11 -17.33 5.34
CA ALA A 175 5.86 -15.96 4.91
C ALA A 175 4.38 -15.76 4.58
N GLY A 176 3.79 -14.68 5.09
CA GLY A 176 2.39 -14.33 4.88
C GLY A 176 2.17 -12.95 4.29
N LEU A 177 3.25 -12.23 3.98
CA LEU A 177 3.25 -10.90 3.40
C LEU A 177 4.53 -10.73 2.58
N ASP A 178 4.41 -10.34 1.33
CA ASP A 178 5.53 -9.82 0.54
C ASP A 178 5.41 -8.30 0.42
N VAL A 179 6.52 -7.59 0.53
CA VAL A 179 6.55 -6.12 0.46
C VAL A 179 7.57 -5.62 -0.55
N SER A 180 7.24 -4.50 -1.19
CA SER A 180 8.13 -3.79 -2.11
C SER A 180 9.44 -3.31 -1.44
N PRO A 181 10.48 -3.02 -2.25
CA PRO A 181 11.70 -2.38 -1.74
C PRO A 181 11.44 -1.04 -1.06
N ALA A 182 10.44 -0.27 -1.49
CA ALA A 182 10.06 0.99 -0.84
C ALA A 182 9.58 0.80 0.60
N VAL A 183 8.75 -0.23 0.84
CA VAL A 183 8.30 -0.60 2.19
C VAL A 183 9.47 -1.11 3.03
N ARG A 184 10.33 -1.97 2.46
CA ARG A 184 11.56 -2.44 3.12
C ARG A 184 12.42 -1.27 3.58
N ASP A 185 12.74 -0.34 2.68
CA ASP A 185 13.59 0.81 2.95
C ASP A 185 12.95 1.73 4.00
N TYR A 186 11.63 1.94 3.91
CA TYR A 186 10.91 2.74 4.90
C TYR A 186 10.85 2.06 6.25
N LEU A 187 10.70 0.75 6.38
CA LEU A 187 10.61 0.09 7.69
C LEU A 187 11.98 -0.36 8.23
N GLY A 188 13.03 -0.34 7.41
CA GLY A 188 14.35 -0.86 7.76
C GLY A 188 14.38 -2.39 7.88
N LEU A 189 13.64 -3.08 7.02
CA LEU A 189 13.51 -4.55 7.06
C LEU A 189 14.76 -5.23 6.48
N GLY A 190 15.12 -6.38 7.06
CA GLY A 190 16.02 -7.33 6.40
C GLY A 190 15.35 -8.04 5.21
N PRO A 191 16.07 -8.90 4.48
CA PRO A 191 15.51 -9.70 3.38
C PRO A 191 14.33 -10.61 3.81
N THR A 192 14.36 -11.05 5.06
CA THR A 192 13.26 -11.72 5.75
C THR A 192 13.18 -11.15 7.15
N ASP A 193 11.99 -10.71 7.54
CA ASP A 193 11.75 -10.13 8.86
C ASP A 193 10.35 -10.48 9.35
N VAL A 194 9.96 -9.94 10.51
CA VAL A 194 8.65 -10.12 11.11
C VAL A 194 8.00 -8.75 11.28
N THR A 195 6.79 -8.61 10.73
CA THR A 195 5.98 -7.38 10.83
C THR A 195 4.56 -7.74 11.28
N ASP A 196 3.78 -6.72 11.65
CA ASP A 196 2.34 -6.87 11.75
C ASP A 196 1.67 -6.09 10.61
N TRP A 197 0.50 -6.54 10.16
CA TRP A 197 -0.28 -5.78 9.17
C TRP A 197 -1.78 -5.79 9.47
N GLN A 198 -2.51 -4.81 8.93
CA GLN A 198 -3.97 -4.77 8.94
C GLN A 198 -4.48 -4.06 7.68
N PHE A 199 -5.69 -4.39 7.24
CA PHE A 199 -6.37 -3.58 6.22
C PHE A 199 -6.68 -2.18 6.75
N VAL A 200 -6.61 -1.19 5.86
CA VAL A 200 -7.00 0.19 6.14
C VAL A 200 -7.77 0.77 4.96
N GLU A 201 -8.73 1.64 5.25
CA GLU A 201 -9.45 2.38 4.22
C GLU A 201 -8.55 3.49 3.65
N VAL A 202 -8.77 3.89 2.40
CA VAL A 202 -8.03 4.97 1.73
C VAL A 202 -8.01 6.26 2.56
N ARG A 203 -9.15 6.59 3.20
CA ARG A 203 -9.30 7.78 4.05
C ARG A 203 -8.45 7.73 5.32
N ASP A 204 -8.13 6.53 5.81
CA ASP A 204 -7.42 6.27 7.07
C ASP A 204 -5.91 6.08 6.85
N VAL A 205 -5.46 6.08 5.60
CA VAL A 205 -4.04 6.25 5.28
C VAL A 205 -3.62 7.67 5.73
N PRO A 206 -2.47 7.88 6.39
CA PRO A 206 -1.98 9.23 6.73
C PRO A 206 -1.05 9.78 5.63
N PRO A 207 -0.72 11.09 5.65
CA PRO A 207 0.35 11.64 4.82
C PRO A 207 1.68 10.90 5.03
N GLY A 208 2.36 10.60 3.93
CA GLY A 208 3.65 9.91 3.92
C GLY A 208 4.13 9.63 2.50
N PRO A 209 5.34 9.06 2.34
CA PRO A 209 5.95 8.84 1.02
C PRO A 209 5.12 7.93 0.10
N TRP A 210 4.31 7.02 0.68
CA TRP A 210 3.37 6.16 -0.05
C TRP A 210 2.26 6.90 -0.80
N ARG A 211 2.11 8.21 -0.63
CA ARG A 211 1.10 9.02 -1.34
C ARG A 211 1.65 9.83 -2.51
N SER A 212 2.93 9.66 -2.84
CA SER A 212 3.64 10.60 -3.72
C SER A 212 3.63 10.22 -5.19
N TYR A 213 3.59 8.94 -5.52
CA TYR A 213 3.79 8.43 -6.88
C TYR A 213 2.76 7.37 -7.27
N GLY A 214 2.66 7.13 -8.57
CA GLY A 214 1.77 6.14 -9.17
C GLY A 214 0.45 6.73 -9.67
N GLU A 215 0.09 6.41 -10.90
CA GLU A 215 -1.19 6.76 -11.52
C GLU A 215 -2.35 5.92 -10.98
N ASN A 216 -2.06 4.73 -10.45
CA ASN A 216 -2.99 3.91 -9.67
C ASN A 216 -3.18 4.41 -8.23
N ASN A 217 -2.44 5.44 -7.80
CA ASN A 217 -2.49 5.94 -6.43
C ASN A 217 -3.62 6.95 -6.22
N HIS A 218 -4.59 6.58 -5.39
CA HIS A 218 -5.73 7.40 -4.98
C HIS A 218 -5.36 8.85 -4.64
N PHE A 219 -4.23 9.08 -3.96
CA PHE A 219 -3.81 10.41 -3.53
C PHE A 219 -3.18 11.25 -4.65
N VAL A 220 -2.55 10.60 -5.62
CA VAL A 220 -2.01 11.25 -6.83
C VAL A 220 -3.16 11.62 -7.76
N ILE A 221 -4.12 10.71 -7.95
CA ILE A 221 -5.35 10.96 -8.73
C ILE A 221 -6.11 12.16 -8.16
N ALA A 222 -6.39 12.16 -6.85
CA ALA A 222 -7.15 13.23 -6.19
C ALA A 222 -6.44 14.60 -6.28
N ARG A 223 -5.10 14.61 -6.17
CA ARG A 223 -4.29 15.83 -6.34
C ARG A 223 -4.40 16.36 -7.76
N ARG A 224 -4.18 15.51 -8.77
CA ARG A 224 -4.27 15.85 -10.20
C ARG A 224 -5.65 16.42 -10.55
N GLN A 225 -6.73 15.78 -10.07
CA GLN A 225 -8.10 16.27 -10.28
C GLN A 225 -8.34 17.64 -9.62
N THR A 226 -7.73 17.90 -8.47
CA THR A 226 -7.85 19.20 -7.80
C THR A 226 -7.09 20.29 -8.55
N GLU A 227 -5.87 20.00 -9.00
CA GLU A 227 -5.06 20.91 -9.82
C GLU A 227 -5.75 21.25 -11.15
N GLN A 228 -6.33 20.26 -11.83
CA GLN A 228 -7.10 20.46 -13.07
C GLN A 228 -8.29 21.38 -12.86
N ARG A 229 -9.11 21.14 -11.81
CA ARG A 229 -10.26 22.00 -11.49
C ARG A 229 -9.85 23.44 -11.15
N LEU A 230 -8.71 23.63 -10.49
CA LEU A 230 -8.17 24.96 -10.19
C LEU A 230 -7.71 25.68 -11.45
N ALA A 231 -7.01 24.97 -12.35
CA ALA A 231 -6.58 25.51 -13.63
C ALA A 231 -7.78 25.96 -14.49
N GLU A 232 -8.80 25.10 -14.65
CA GLU A 232 -10.02 25.42 -15.41
C GLU A 232 -10.74 26.67 -14.88
N ARG A 233 -10.83 26.82 -13.55
CA ARG A 233 -11.40 28.02 -12.91
C ARG A 233 -10.58 29.28 -13.20
N SER A 234 -9.25 29.18 -13.14
CA SER A 234 -8.35 30.31 -13.45
C SER A 234 -8.47 30.76 -14.91
N PHE A 235 -8.55 29.82 -15.85
CA PHE A 235 -8.74 30.12 -17.27
C PHE A 235 -10.14 30.65 -17.58
N GLY A 236 -11.17 30.16 -16.88
CA GLY A 236 -12.55 30.68 -17.02
C GLY A 236 -12.74 32.08 -16.44
N ALA A 237 -12.03 32.42 -15.36
CA ALA A 237 -12.04 33.76 -14.77
C ALA A 237 -11.28 34.79 -15.63
N SER A 238 -10.23 34.37 -16.34
CA SER A 238 -9.43 35.26 -17.20
C SER A 238 -10.07 35.57 -18.56
N LYS A 239 -11.18 34.91 -18.90
CA LYS A 239 -11.95 35.12 -20.16
C LYS A 239 -13.23 35.95 -19.96
N LYS A 240 -13.48 36.45 -18.75
CA LYS A 240 -14.58 37.37 -18.42
C LYS A 240 -13.99 38.73 -18.08
#